data_AF-A0AAD4CED0-F1
#
_entry.id   AF-A0AAD4CED0-F1
#
_cell.length_a   1.000
_cell.length_b   1.000
_cell.length_c   1.000
_cell.angle_alpha   90.00
_cell.angle_beta   90.00
_cell.angle_gamma   90.00
#
_symmetry.space_group_name_H-M   'P 1'
#
loop_
_entity.id
_entity.type
_entity.pdbx_description
1 polymer ?
#
loop_
_entity_poly.entity_id
_entity_poly.type
_entity_poly.pdbx_seq_one_letter_code
_entity_poly.pdbx_strand_id
1 'polypeptide(L)'
;MVSAQVTNLVIIVVMMQLAKKVPFEDPDVLLIVRCLYIASNVIILGLYLYTQSKINSKKDLTTLKYVEPATMGSGEEGRPVTTTNMDYDKGQLRQL
;
A
#
# COMPACT_ATOMS: atom_id res chain seq x y z
N MET A 1 -4.88 10.70 23.11
CA MET A 1 -4.70 9.91 21.87
C MET A 1 -3.39 9.15 22.02
N VAL A 2 -3.40 7.82 21.95
CA VAL A 2 -2.18 7.02 22.06
C VAL A 2 -1.24 7.43 20.91
N SER A 3 0.01 7.75 21.19
CA SER A 3 0.93 8.22 20.15
C SER A 3 1.19 7.10 19.13
N ALA A 4 1.43 7.45 17.87
CA ALA A 4 1.72 6.47 16.81
C ALA A 4 2.87 5.53 17.19
N GLN A 5 3.84 6.03 17.95
CA GLN A 5 4.97 5.25 18.47
C GLN A 5 4.52 4.15 19.44
N VAL A 6 3.60 4.45 20.36
CA VAL A 6 3.07 3.47 21.32
C VAL A 6 2.18 2.45 20.61
N THR A 7 1.36 2.88 19.65
CA THR A 7 0.54 1.96 18.84
C THR A 7 1.41 0.98 18.04
N ASN A 8 2.47 1.46 17.38
CA ASN A 8 3.41 0.62 16.64
C ASN A 8 4.08 -0.42 17.55
N LEU A 9 4.54 0.00 18.74
CA LEU A 9 5.15 -0.90 19.73
C LEU A 9 4.18 -1.98 20.20
N VAL A 10 2.94 -1.60 20.54
CA VAL A 10 1.91 -2.55 20.96
C VAL A 10 1.63 -3.58 19.87
N ILE A 11 1.52 -3.15 18.61
CA ILE A 11 1.31 -4.07 17.48
C ILE A 11 2.48 -5.05 17.34
N ILE A 12 3.73 -4.58 17.36
CA ILE A 12 4.91 -5.44 17.23
C ILE A 12 4.95 -6.48 18.36
N VAL A 13 4.73 -6.04 19.60
CA VAL A 13 4.74 -6.94 20.77
C VAL A 13 3.64 -8.00 20.65
N VAL A 14 2.43 -7.60 20.28
CA VAL A 14 1.31 -8.55 20.08
C VAL A 14 1.62 -9.54 18.95
N MET A 15 2.13 -9.06 17.81
CA MET A 15 2.48 -9.92 16.68
C MET A 15 3.59 -10.91 17.02
N MET A 16 4.58 -10.51 17.81
CA MET A 16 5.64 -11.39 18.28
C MET A 16 5.10 -12.50 19.18
N GLN A 17 4.13 -12.19 20.05
CA GLN A 17 3.52 -13.19 20.93
C GLN A 17 2.65 -14.19 20.15
N LEU A 18 2.00 -13.74 19.07
CA LEU A 18 1.27 -14.63 18.16
C LEU A 18 2.22 -15.51 17.33
N ALA A 19 3.32 -14.94 16.83
CA ALA A 19 4.31 -15.67 16.05
C ALA A 19 4.94 -16.83 16.83
N LYS A 20 5.24 -16.64 18.13
CA LYS A 20 5.77 -17.71 18.99
C LYS A 20 4.85 -18.92 19.15
N LYS A 21 3.54 -18.77 18.90
CA LYS A 21 2.57 -19.87 18.97
C LYS A 21 2.51 -20.71 17.69
N VAL A 22 3.13 -20.25 16.61
CA VAL A 22 3.13 -20.98 15.34
C VAL A 22 4.30 -21.97 15.35
N PRO A 23 4.06 -23.29 15.14
CA PRO A 23 5.10 -24.30 15.12
C PRO A 23 5.86 -24.27 13.78
N PHE A 24 6.84 -23.36 13.65
CA PHE A 24 7.64 -23.23 12.44
C PHE A 24 8.67 -24.35 12.20
N GLU A 25 8.85 -25.24 13.19
CA GLU A 25 9.72 -26.41 13.08
C GLU A 25 9.07 -27.55 12.29
N ASP A 26 7.74 -27.54 12.16
CA ASP A 26 7.01 -28.48 11.34
C ASP A 26 7.21 -28.12 9.85
N PRO A 27 7.77 -29.02 9.03
CA PRO A 27 8.03 -28.76 7.61
C PRO A 27 6.75 -28.45 6.82
N ASP A 28 5.59 -28.98 7.19
CA ASP A 28 4.32 -28.73 6.50
C ASP A 28 3.82 -27.31 6.80
N VAL A 29 3.91 -26.87 8.05
CA VAL A 29 3.53 -25.51 8.47
C VAL A 29 4.44 -24.47 7.79
N LEU A 30 5.75 -24.75 7.74
CA LEU A 30 6.70 -23.88 7.07
C LEU A 30 6.41 -23.75 5.57
N LEU A 31 6.05 -24.85 4.91
CA LEU A 31 5.67 -24.84 3.49
C LEU A 31 4.37 -24.04 3.28
N ILE A 32 3.35 -24.24 4.11
CA ILE A 32 2.08 -23.51 4.02
C ILE A 32 2.31 -22.00 4.16
N VAL A 33 3.11 -21.56 5.13
CA VAL A 33 3.43 -20.14 5.33
C VAL A 33 4.15 -19.56 4.11
N ARG A 34 5.08 -20.31 3.51
CA ARG A 34 5.77 -19.89 2.28
C ARG A 34 4.80 -19.79 1.09
N CYS A 35 3.91 -20.76 0.93
CA CYS A 35 2.87 -20.72 -0.10
C CYS A 35 1.93 -19.54 0.10
N LEU A 36 1.53 -19.24 1.34
CA LEU A 36 0.71 -18.06 1.69
C LEU A 36 1.42 -16.76 1.33
N TYR A 37 2.73 -16.66 1.61
CA TYR A 37 3.52 -15.49 1.25
C TYR A 37 3.56 -15.28 -0.26
N ILE A 38 3.82 -16.34 -1.03
CA ILE A 38 3.83 -16.28 -2.50
C ILE A 38 2.43 -15.92 -3.02
N ALA A 39 1.38 -16.58 -2.52
CA ALA A 39 0.00 -16.30 -2.89
C ALA A 39 -0.38 -14.84 -2.61
N SER A 40 0.03 -14.29 -1.47
CA SER A 40 -0.20 -12.87 -1.13
C SER A 40 0.46 -11.94 -2.14
N ASN A 41 1.72 -12.19 -2.52
CA ASN A 41 2.42 -11.40 -3.54
C ASN A 41 1.75 -11.50 -4.92
N VAL A 42 1.30 -12.69 -5.31
CA VAL A 42 0.56 -12.90 -6.56
C VAL A 42 -0.76 -12.15 -6.54
N ILE A 43 -1.48 -12.15 -5.42
CA ILE A 43 -2.73 -11.39 -5.26
C ILE A 43 -2.46 -9.88 -5.35
N ILE A 44 -1.43 -9.38 -4.68
CA ILE A 44 -1.03 -7.96 -4.74
C ILE A 44 -0.72 -7.56 -6.19
N LEU A 45 0.10 -8.35 -6.89
CA LEU A 45 0.41 -8.13 -8.29
C LEU A 45 -0.84 -8.17 -9.17
N GLY A 46 -1.73 -9.13 -8.93
CA GLY A 46 -3.01 -9.26 -9.64
C GLY A 46 -3.89 -8.03 -9.47
N LEU A 47 -4.02 -7.52 -8.24
CA LEU A 47 -4.77 -6.30 -7.93
C LEU A 47 -4.14 -5.06 -8.58
N TYR A 48 -2.80 -4.96 -8.55
CA TYR A 48 -2.08 -3.88 -9.21
C TYR A 48 -2.36 -3.85 -10.72
N LEU A 49 -2.18 -4.99 -11.39
CA LEU A 49 -2.40 -5.12 -12.84
C LEU A 49 -3.88 -4.93 -13.21
N TYR A 50 -4.80 -5.45 -12.39
CA TYR A 50 -6.23 -5.26 -12.59
C TYR A 50 -6.63 -3.79 -12.51
N THR A 51 -6.16 -3.08 -11.48
CA THR A 51 -6.41 -1.65 -11.29
C THR A 51 -5.80 -0.84 -12.43
N GLN A 52 -4.55 -1.15 -12.82
CA GLN A 52 -3.89 -0.54 -13.96
C GLN A 52 -4.71 -0.71 -15.26
N SER A 53 -5.25 -1.91 -15.49
CA SER A 53 -6.08 -2.22 -16.66
C SER A 53 -7.39 -1.44 -16.65
N LYS A 54 -8.04 -1.31 -15.49
CA LYS A 54 -9.26 -0.50 -15.33
C LYS A 54 -9.02 0.99 -15.59
N ILE A 55 -7.93 1.55 -15.08
CA ILE A 55 -7.55 2.96 -15.35
C ILE A 55 -7.33 3.16 -16.85
N ASN A 56 -6.56 2.26 -17.48
CA ASN A 56 -6.29 2.35 -18.92
C ASN A 56 -7.55 2.19 -19.77
N SER A 57 -8.48 1.34 -19.35
CA SER A 57 -9.76 1.10 -20.05
C SER A 57 -10.72 2.28 -19.90
N LYS A 58 -10.76 2.94 -18.74
CA LYS A 58 -11.60 4.12 -18.51
C LYS A 58 -11.13 5.32 -19.33
N LYS A 59 -9.80 5.47 -19.51
CA LYS A 59 -9.15 6.54 -20.30
C LYS A 59 -9.78 7.92 -20.04
N ASP A 60 -9.93 8.25 -18.76
CA ASP A 60 -10.58 9.48 -18.33
C ASP A 60 -9.60 10.67 -18.46
N LEU A 61 -9.78 11.47 -19.52
CA LEU A 61 -8.94 12.63 -19.84
C LEU A 61 -9.50 13.94 -19.25
N THR A 62 -10.49 13.87 -18.37
CA THR A 62 -11.02 15.09 -17.73
C THR A 62 -9.94 15.73 -16.85
N THR A 63 -9.89 17.07 -16.91
CA THR A 63 -8.86 17.85 -16.22
C THR A 63 -9.12 17.86 -14.71
N LEU A 64 -8.12 17.43 -13.94
CA LEU A 64 -8.09 17.48 -12.49
C LEU A 64 -7.12 18.55 -12.03
N LYS A 65 -7.61 19.48 -11.20
CA LYS A 65 -6.80 20.48 -10.51
C LYS A 65 -6.81 20.16 -9.04
N TYR A 66 -5.66 19.78 -8.49
CA TYR A 66 -5.50 19.53 -7.06
C TYR A 66 -4.26 20.25 -6.54
N VAL A 67 -4.28 20.56 -5.25
CA VAL A 67 -3.15 21.16 -4.55
C VAL A 67 -2.47 20.03 -3.81
N GLU A 68 -1.22 19.72 -4.16
CA GLU A 68 -0.44 18.78 -3.36
C GLU A 68 -0.10 19.44 -2.02
N PRO A 69 -0.50 18.85 -0.88
CA PRO A 69 -0.07 19.37 0.42
C PRO A 69 1.44 19.32 0.48
N ALA A 70 2.05 20.41 0.94
CA ALA A 70 3.48 20.52 1.06
C ALA A 70 4.05 19.36 1.88
N THR A 71 5.24 18.90 1.48
CA THR A 71 5.99 17.91 2.25
C THR A 71 6.10 18.39 3.70
N MET A 72 5.65 17.56 4.64
CA MET A 72 5.62 17.92 6.06
C MET A 72 7.00 18.40 6.51
N GLY A 73 7.15 19.70 6.77
CA GLY A 73 8.40 20.34 7.18
C GLY A 73 9.11 21.21 6.13
N SER A 74 8.59 21.37 4.90
CA SER A 74 9.27 22.16 3.85
C SER A 74 8.87 23.63 3.75
N GLY A 75 7.78 24.06 4.41
CA GLY A 75 7.35 25.47 4.38
C GLY A 75 6.95 26.02 3.00
N GLU A 76 6.93 25.17 1.95
CA GLU A 76 6.47 25.56 0.61
C GLU A 76 4.94 25.62 0.54
N GLU A 77 4.38 26.59 -0.17
CA GLU A 77 2.94 26.58 -0.50
C GLU A 77 2.62 25.43 -1.46
N GLY A 78 1.46 24.79 -1.26
CA GLY A 78 1.08 23.60 -2.01
C GLY A 78 1.10 23.83 -3.53
N ARG A 79 1.75 22.93 -4.27
CA ARG A 79 1.92 23.08 -5.72
C ARG A 79 0.58 22.82 -6.42
N PRO A 80 0.06 23.75 -7.24
CA PRO A 80 -1.14 23.50 -8.03
C PRO A 80 -0.76 22.57 -9.19
N VAL A 81 -1.18 21.31 -9.11
CA VAL A 81 -0.98 20.33 -10.17
C VAL A 81 -2.25 20.30 -11.03
N THR A 82 -2.07 20.59 -12.32
CA THR A 82 -3.11 20.34 -13.33
C THR A 82 -2.72 19.06 -14.06
N THR A 83 -3.51 18.01 -13.87
CA THR A 83 -3.30 16.69 -14.48
C THR A 83 -4.60 16.18 -15.09
N THR A 84 -4.59 15.01 -15.73
CA THR A 84 -5.82 14.30 -16.11
C THR A 84 -6.19 13.29 -15.02
N ASN A 85 -7.47 12.94 -14.88
CA ASN A 85 -7.88 11.87 -13.95
C ASN A 85 -7.10 10.57 -14.18
N MET A 86 -6.89 10.18 -15.44
CA MET A 86 -6.09 9.02 -15.78
C MET A 86 -4.63 9.13 -15.30
N ASP A 87 -3.98 10.27 -15.51
CA ASP A 87 -2.57 10.45 -15.11
C ASP A 87 -2.41 10.54 -13.60
N TYR A 88 -3.40 11.14 -12.91
CA TYR A 88 -3.49 11.12 -11.45
C TYR A 88 -3.62 9.69 -10.91
N ASP A 89 -4.58 8.91 -11.41
CA ASP A 89 -4.83 7.53 -10.95
C ASP A 89 -3.61 6.64 -11.21
N LYS A 90 -2.93 6.81 -12.36
CA LYS A 90 -1.65 6.13 -12.65
C LYS A 90 -0.55 6.55 -11.68
N GLY A 91 -0.47 7.83 -11.35
CA GLY A 91 0.49 8.35 -10.38
C GLY A 91 0.28 7.75 -8.99
N GLN A 92 -0.97 7.74 -8.52
CA GLN A 92 -1.37 7.14 -7.24
C GLN A 92 -1.09 5.63 -7.21
N LEU A 93 -1.40 4.92 -8.29
CA LEU A 93 -1.14 3.47 -8.37
C LEU A 93 0.36 3.15 -8.24
N ARG A 94 1.25 4.01 -8.74
CA ARG A 94 2.72 3.84 -8.65
C ARG A 94 3.29 4.15 -7.27
N GLN A 95 2.51 4.76 -6.38
CA GLN A 95 2.91 5.04 -4.99
C GLN A 95 2.59 3.88 -4.04
N LEU A 96 1.75 2.91 -4.47
CA LEU A 96 1.55 1.63 -3.78
C LEU A 96 2.72 0.68 -4.03
#